data_AF-Q83FR6-F1
#
_entry.id   AF-Q83FR6-F1
#
_cell.length_a   1.000
_cell.length_b   1.000
_cell.length_c   1.000
_cell.angle_alpha   90.00
_cell.angle_beta   90.00
_cell.angle_gamma   90.00
#
_symmetry.space_group_name_H-M   'P 1'
#
loop_
_entity.id
_entity.type
_entity.pdbx_description
1 polymer ?
#
loop_
_entity_poly.entity_id
_entity_poly.type
_entity_poly.pdbx_seq_one_letter_code
_entity_poly.pdbx_strand_id
1 'polypeptide(L)'
;MFALGGIVYLENNDNVGDGVNEESVHSNNTQTNNKPVHTNGEVSAVTGGNCASYEEARDRLQEILRKLQEPSQSLEASLKLWEEGRLLVGYCEEVLQDAMKRLNYGDTTNPEDASLKESEA
;
A
#
# COMPACT_ATOMS: atom_id res chain seq x y z
N MET A 1 -17.11 21.25 43.57
CA MET A 1 -15.64 21.22 43.50
C MET A 1 -15.22 19.78 43.27
N PHE A 2 -15.16 19.36 42.01
CA PHE A 2 -14.54 18.11 41.58
C PHE A 2 -13.85 18.42 40.25
N ALA A 3 -12.54 18.62 40.31
CA ALA A 3 -11.68 18.75 39.15
C ALA A 3 -11.18 17.35 38.80
N LEU A 4 -11.59 16.81 37.65
CA LEU A 4 -11.04 15.58 37.11
C LEU A 4 -10.41 15.88 35.75
N GLY A 5 -9.12 15.55 35.65
CA GLY A 5 -8.56 14.95 34.45
C GLY A 5 -7.94 15.90 33.44
N GLY A 6 -6.91 16.65 33.83
CA GLY A 6 -5.95 17.19 32.88
C GLY A 6 -5.19 16.04 32.22
N ILE A 7 -5.27 15.95 30.90
CA ILE A 7 -4.42 15.07 30.08
C ILE A 7 -3.00 15.65 30.11
N VAL A 8 -2.05 14.87 30.60
CA VAL A 8 -0.60 15.15 30.51
C VAL A 8 -0.20 14.97 29.05
N TYR A 9 0.17 16.07 28.37
CA TYR A 9 0.92 15.98 27.12
C TYR A 9 2.38 15.64 27.45
N LEU A 10 2.93 14.63 26.79
CA LEU A 10 4.35 14.29 26.84
C LEU A 10 5.17 15.43 26.22
N GLU A 11 5.99 16.09 27.04
CA GLU A 11 7.03 17.02 26.61
C GLU A 11 8.14 16.23 25.89
N ASN A 12 8.39 16.59 24.62
CA ASN A 12 9.55 16.11 23.88
C ASN A 12 10.78 16.90 24.35
N ASN A 13 11.78 16.14 24.76
CA ASN A 13 13.02 16.55 25.40
C ASN A 13 13.94 17.35 24.46
N ASP A 14 14.64 18.31 25.05
CA ASP A 14 15.55 19.27 24.44
C ASP A 14 16.74 18.60 23.71
N ASN A 15 17.08 19.12 22.52
CA ASN A 15 18.42 18.97 21.99
C ASN A 15 18.87 20.29 21.34
N VAL A 16 19.31 21.22 22.20
CA VAL A 16 20.07 22.40 21.78
C VAL A 16 21.52 21.96 21.59
N GLY A 17 21.90 21.71 20.34
CA GLY A 17 23.29 21.58 19.93
C GLY A 17 23.75 22.86 19.25
N ASP A 18 24.49 23.71 19.97
CA ASP A 18 25.37 24.72 19.38
C ASP A 18 26.60 24.02 18.79
N GLY A 19 26.93 24.32 17.53
CA GLY A 19 28.10 23.74 16.86
C GLY A 19 28.30 24.29 15.45
N VAL A 20 29.07 25.37 15.37
CA VAL A 20 29.54 26.06 14.17
C VAL A 20 30.41 25.18 13.27
N ASN A 21 30.00 24.95 12.02
CA ASN A 21 30.91 24.59 10.93
C ASN A 21 30.56 25.44 9.69
N GLU A 22 31.45 26.35 9.33
CA GLU A 22 31.39 27.16 8.12
C GLU A 22 31.81 26.38 6.86
N GLU A 23 31.16 26.78 5.76
CA GLU A 23 31.70 26.94 4.41
C GLU A 23 31.68 25.78 3.38
N SER A 24 31.17 26.17 2.20
CA SER A 24 31.36 25.59 0.87
C SER A 24 30.53 24.33 0.57
N VAL A 25 29.59 24.30 -0.38
CA VAL A 25 29.55 24.94 -1.71
C VAL A 25 28.10 25.08 -2.15
N HIS A 26 27.71 26.27 -2.62
CA HIS A 26 26.48 26.43 -3.40
C HIS A 26 26.66 25.84 -4.81
N SER A 27 25.89 24.81 -5.13
CA SER A 27 25.42 24.57 -6.49
C SER A 27 23.96 24.18 -6.45
N ASN A 28 23.13 25.20 -6.66
CA ASN A 28 21.73 25.06 -6.98
C ASN A 28 21.60 24.56 -8.42
N ASN A 29 20.99 23.40 -8.63
CA ASN A 29 20.17 23.20 -9.82
C ASN A 29 19.02 22.23 -9.53
N THR A 30 17.83 22.82 -9.41
CA THR A 30 16.51 22.23 -9.60
C THR A 30 16.45 21.44 -10.91
N GLN A 31 16.65 20.12 -10.86
CA GLN A 31 16.16 19.22 -11.90
C GLN A 31 14.85 18.61 -11.40
N THR A 32 13.75 19.23 -11.84
CA THR A 32 12.42 18.62 -11.94
C THR A 32 12.54 17.21 -12.49
N ASN A 33 11.90 16.23 -11.84
CA ASN A 33 11.17 15.13 -12.49
C ASN A 33 10.53 14.25 -11.40
N ASN A 34 9.42 14.74 -10.83
CA ASN A 34 8.39 13.84 -10.32
C ASN A 34 7.84 13.06 -11.52
N LYS A 35 8.47 11.93 -11.82
CA LYS A 35 7.85 10.83 -12.53
C LYS A 35 7.83 9.68 -11.55
N PRO A 36 6.67 9.21 -11.07
CA PRO A 36 6.63 7.89 -10.47
C PRO A 36 7.04 6.92 -11.58
N VAL A 37 8.29 6.46 -11.48
CA VAL A 37 8.84 5.42 -12.31
C VAL A 37 8.14 4.14 -11.87
N HIS A 38 7.10 3.75 -12.61
CA HIS A 38 6.79 2.34 -12.79
C HIS A 38 7.80 1.84 -13.82
N THR A 39 8.97 1.40 -13.34
CA THR A 39 9.86 0.57 -14.16
C THR A 39 9.16 -0.76 -14.34
N ASN A 40 8.47 -0.91 -15.47
CA ASN A 40 8.11 -2.20 -16.02
C ASN A 40 9.41 -2.95 -16.38
N GLY A 41 9.98 -3.62 -15.39
CA GLY A 41 10.97 -4.67 -15.59
C GLY A 41 10.25 -5.93 -16.05
N GLU A 42 10.28 -6.14 -17.36
CA GLU A 42 10.32 -7.46 -18.01
C GLU A 42 9.59 -8.61 -17.28
N VAL A 43 8.26 -8.67 -17.45
CA VAL A 43 7.56 -9.95 -17.49
C VAL A 43 6.72 -9.97 -18.75
N SER A 44 7.23 -10.69 -19.75
CA SER A 44 6.58 -10.96 -21.02
C SER A 44 5.38 -11.90 -20.79
N ALA A 45 4.22 -11.45 -21.28
CA ALA A 45 2.98 -12.19 -21.51
C ALA A 45 2.22 -12.74 -20.29
N VAL A 46 1.14 -12.05 -19.88
CA VAL A 46 -0.20 -12.66 -19.81
C VAL A 46 -1.32 -11.61 -19.90
N THR A 47 -2.04 -11.69 -21.02
CA THR A 47 -3.44 -11.30 -21.27
C THR A 47 -3.86 -9.84 -21.18
N GLY A 48 -4.12 -9.27 -22.37
CA GLY A 48 -4.90 -8.07 -22.56
C GLY A 48 -6.40 -8.29 -22.31
N GLY A 49 -6.97 -7.28 -21.69
CA GLY A 49 -8.39 -7.04 -21.47
C GLY A 49 -8.48 -5.74 -20.67
N ASN A 50 -9.49 -4.91 -20.89
CA ASN A 50 -9.68 -3.61 -20.21
C ASN A 50 -9.94 -3.71 -18.68
N CYS A 51 -9.31 -4.65 -17.97
CA CYS A 51 -9.20 -4.67 -16.51
C CYS A 51 -7.96 -3.88 -16.11
N ALA A 52 -8.12 -2.94 -15.17
CA ALA A 52 -7.01 -2.21 -14.57
C ALA A 52 -5.99 -3.17 -13.95
N SER A 53 -4.69 -2.87 -14.00
CA SER A 53 -3.68 -3.72 -13.35
C SER A 53 -3.85 -3.73 -11.82
N TYR A 54 -3.27 -4.69 -11.12
CA TYR A 54 -3.28 -4.72 -9.64
C TYR A 54 -2.72 -3.42 -9.04
N GLU A 55 -1.63 -2.92 -9.62
CA GLU A 55 -0.99 -1.68 -9.21
C GLU A 55 -1.91 -0.47 -9.44
N GLU A 56 -2.59 -0.41 -10.58
CA GLU A 56 -3.58 0.65 -10.86
C GLU A 56 -4.76 0.60 -9.87
N ALA A 57 -5.25 -0.60 -9.55
CA ALA A 57 -6.31 -0.78 -8.56
C ALA A 57 -5.87 -0.33 -7.16
N ARG A 58 -4.62 -0.63 -6.78
CA ARG A 58 -4.03 -0.17 -5.52
C ARG A 58 -3.87 1.35 -5.47
N ASP A 59 -3.39 1.96 -6.55
CA ASP A 59 -3.20 3.40 -6.62
C ASP A 59 -4.56 4.13 -6.58
N ARG A 60 -5.59 3.54 -7.20
CA ARG A 60 -6.97 4.03 -7.08
C ARG A 60 -7.50 3.95 -5.65
N LEU A 61 -7.22 2.86 -4.92
CA LEU A 61 -7.58 2.73 -3.50
C LEU A 61 -6.90 3.81 -2.64
N GLN A 62 -5.64 4.14 -2.92
CA GLN A 62 -4.94 5.23 -2.22
C GLN A 62 -5.60 6.60 -2.47
N GLU A 63 -6.02 6.87 -3.71
CA GLU A 63 -6.74 8.10 -4.03
C GLU A 63 -8.11 8.17 -3.36
N ILE A 64 -8.84 7.04 -3.28
CA ILE A 64 -10.10 6.95 -2.54
C ILE A 64 -9.86 7.26 -1.04
N LEU A 65 -8.83 6.67 -0.45
CA LEU A 65 -8.47 6.91 0.95
C LEU A 65 -8.15 8.39 1.19
N ARG A 66 -7.38 9.01 0.30
CA ARG A 66 -7.03 10.44 0.37
C ARG A 66 -8.29 11.31 0.39
N LYS A 67 -9.26 11.03 -0.49
CA LYS A 67 -10.54 11.77 -0.56
C LYS A 67 -11.43 11.54 0.65
N LEU A 68 -11.46 10.34 1.21
CA LEU A 68 -12.24 10.03 2.42
C LEU A 68 -11.70 10.74 3.66
N GLN A 69 -10.41 11.12 3.67
CA GLN A 69 -9.79 11.87 4.75
C GLN A 69 -10.07 13.39 4.68
N GLU A 70 -10.64 13.89 3.58
CA GLU A 70 -10.95 15.31 3.42
C GLU A 70 -12.11 15.70 4.36
N PRO A 71 -11.92 16.67 5.29
CA PRO A 71 -12.92 17.00 6.31
C PRO A 71 -14.19 17.66 5.73
N SER A 72 -14.12 18.15 4.50
CA SER A 72 -15.21 18.78 3.75
C SER A 72 -16.01 17.81 2.88
N GLN A 73 -15.73 16.51 2.95
CA GLN A 73 -16.39 15.53 2.09
C GLN A 73 -17.84 15.31 2.53
N SER A 74 -18.77 15.37 1.58
CA SER A 74 -20.18 15.10 1.86
C SER A 74 -20.44 13.62 2.13
N LEU A 75 -21.45 13.30 2.95
CA LEU A 75 -21.80 11.92 3.29
C LEU A 75 -22.05 11.05 2.04
N GLU A 76 -22.83 11.55 1.09
CA GLU A 76 -23.15 10.87 -0.17
C GLU A 76 -21.89 10.59 -1.01
N ALA A 77 -20.97 11.55 -1.07
CA ALA A 77 -19.70 11.37 -1.75
C ALA A 77 -18.80 10.34 -1.04
N SER A 78 -18.75 10.36 0.29
CA SER A 78 -18.03 9.38 1.10
C SER A 78 -18.59 7.96 0.93
N LEU A 79 -19.91 7.83 0.84
CA LEU A 79 -20.56 6.53 0.61
C LEU A 79 -20.17 5.94 -0.75
N LYS A 80 -20.22 6.75 -1.81
CA LYS A 80 -19.81 6.32 -3.17
C LYS A 80 -18.34 5.91 -3.23
N LEU A 81 -17.47 6.68 -2.61
CA LEU A 81 -16.03 6.35 -2.51
C LEU A 81 -15.80 5.03 -1.78
N TRP A 82 -16.56 4.77 -0.72
CA TRP A 82 -16.48 3.51 0.01
C TRP A 82 -16.98 2.32 -0.81
N GLU A 83 -18.10 2.46 -1.52
CA GLU A 83 -18.62 1.40 -2.40
C GLU A 83 -17.63 1.06 -3.52
N GLU A 84 -17.04 2.08 -4.14
CA GLU A 84 -15.99 1.91 -5.14
C GLU A 84 -14.76 1.20 -4.56
N GLY A 85 -14.31 1.63 -3.37
CA GLY A 85 -13.18 1.01 -2.68
C GLY A 85 -13.40 -0.47 -2.39
N ARG A 86 -14.62 -0.87 -2.02
CA ARG A 86 -14.96 -2.27 -1.79
C ARG A 86 -14.84 -3.13 -3.05
N LEU A 87 -15.27 -2.61 -4.19
CA LEU A 87 -15.15 -3.32 -5.46
C LEU A 87 -13.68 -3.52 -5.85
N LEU A 88 -12.84 -2.50 -5.65
CA LEU A 88 -11.41 -2.58 -5.91
C LEU A 88 -10.69 -3.56 -5.01
N VAL A 89 -11.02 -3.61 -3.71
CA VAL A 89 -10.47 -4.61 -2.80
C VAL A 89 -10.82 -6.02 -3.26
N GLY A 90 -12.07 -6.27 -3.66
CA GLY A 90 -12.49 -7.58 -4.18
C GLY A 90 -11.70 -7.99 -5.43
N TYR A 91 -11.45 -7.05 -6.34
CA TYR A 91 -10.60 -7.28 -7.51
C TYR A 91 -9.15 -7.62 -7.11
N CYS A 92 -8.55 -6.85 -6.20
CA CYS A 92 -7.19 -7.09 -5.71
C CYS A 92 -7.06 -8.48 -5.09
N GLU A 93 -8.04 -8.91 -4.30
CA GLU A 93 -8.07 -10.25 -3.70
C GLU A 93 -8.13 -11.35 -4.77
N GLU A 94 -8.96 -11.18 -5.81
CA GLU A 94 -9.07 -12.15 -6.91
C GLU A 94 -7.74 -12.32 -7.64
N VAL A 95 -7.08 -11.22 -7.99
CA VAL A 95 -5.77 -11.25 -8.66
C VAL A 95 -4.70 -11.95 -7.80
N LEU A 96 -4.66 -11.64 -6.50
CA LEU A 96 -3.70 -12.27 -5.58
C LEU A 96 -3.98 -13.76 -5.39
N GLN A 97 -5.25 -14.16 -5.33
CA GLN A 97 -5.62 -15.57 -5.25
C GLN A 97 -5.21 -16.35 -6.50
N ASP A 98 -5.37 -15.76 -7.69
CA ASP A 98 -4.92 -16.38 -8.93
C ASP A 98 -3.40 -16.55 -8.96
N ALA A 99 -2.65 -15.50 -8.60
CA ALA A 99 -1.20 -15.58 -8.47
C ALA A 99 -0.75 -16.66 -7.49
N MET A 100 -1.40 -16.76 -6.32
CA MET A 100 -1.10 -17.76 -5.30
C MET A 100 -1.35 -19.19 -5.80
N LYS A 101 -2.46 -19.42 -6.52
CA LYS A 101 -2.75 -20.73 -7.13
C LYS A 101 -1.62 -21.16 -8.06
N ARG A 102 -1.14 -20.26 -8.92
CA ARG A 102 -0.04 -20.53 -9.85
C ARG A 102 1.25 -20.94 -9.15
N LEU A 103 1.55 -20.37 -7.98
CA LEU A 103 2.69 -20.75 -7.15
C LEU A 103 2.49 -22.12 -6.49
N ASN A 104 1.32 -22.38 -5.94
CA ASN A 104 1.02 -23.65 -5.28
C ASN A 104 1.10 -24.85 -6.23
N TYR A 105 0.68 -24.71 -7.49
CA TYR A 105 0.84 -25.77 -8.49
C TYR A 105 2.32 -26.12 -8.78
N GLY A 106 3.25 -25.18 -8.53
CA GLY A 106 4.68 -25.42 -8.63
C GLY A 106 5.33 -26.01 -7.37
N ASP A 107 4.68 -25.87 -6.20
CA ASP A 107 5.22 -26.30 -4.90
C ASP A 107 4.85 -27.75 -4.54
N THR A 108 3.71 -28.26 -5.05
CA THR A 108 3.27 -29.66 -4.82
C THR A 108 4.11 -30.73 -5.54
N THR A 109 5.23 -30.35 -6.18
CA THR A 109 6.15 -31.31 -6.80
C THR A 109 7.26 -31.80 -5.86
N ASN A 110 7.22 -31.46 -4.57
CA ASN A 110 8.07 -32.13 -3.57
C ASN A 110 7.45 -33.49 -3.19
N PRO A 111 8.00 -34.64 -3.64
CA PRO A 111 7.40 -35.96 -3.43
C PRO A 111 7.32 -36.41 -1.95
N GLU A 112 7.81 -35.60 -1.01
CA GLU A 112 7.80 -35.91 0.42
C GLU A 112 6.44 -35.64 1.11
N ASP A 113 5.51 -34.85 0.51
CA ASP A 113 4.18 -34.56 1.09
C ASP A 113 3.12 -35.65 0.76
N ALA A 114 3.35 -36.42 -0.31
CA ALA A 114 2.39 -37.38 -0.83
C ALA A 114 2.26 -38.64 0.04
N SER A 115 3.18 -38.86 0.98
CA SER A 115 3.26 -40.08 1.78
C SER A 115 2.40 -40.10 3.06
N LEU A 116 1.64 -39.04 3.37
CA LEU A 116 0.88 -38.92 4.64
C LEU A 116 -0.64 -39.11 4.52
N LYS A 117 -1.19 -39.61 3.40
CA LYS A 117 -2.64 -39.82 3.24
C LYS A 117 -3.13 -41.28 3.23
N GLU A 118 -2.32 -42.23 3.70
CA GLU A 118 -2.71 -43.65 3.81
C GLU A 118 -2.54 -44.18 5.24
N SER A 119 -3.29 -43.67 6.23
CA SER A 119 -3.36 -44.36 7.54
C SER A 119 -4.60 -44.10 8.40
N GLU A 120 -5.75 -43.77 7.83
CA GLU A 120 -7.03 -43.85 8.55
C GLU A 120 -8.04 -44.66 7.71
N ALA A 121 -8.00 -45.97 7.93
CA ALA A 121 -9.02 -46.94 7.53
C ALA A 121 -9.50 -47.68 8.79
#